data_AF-A0A355D826-F1
#
_entry.id   AF-A0A355D826-F1
#
_cell.length_a   1.000
_cell.length_b   1.000
_cell.length_c   1.000
_cell.angle_alpha   90.00
_cell.angle_beta   90.00
_cell.angle_gamma   90.00
#
_symmetry.space_group_name_H-M   'P 1'
#
loop_
_entity.id
_entity.type
_entity.pdbx_description
1 polymer ?
#
loop_
_entity_poly.entity_id
_entity_poly.type
_entity_poly.pdbx_seq_one_letter_code
_entity_poly.pdbx_strand_id
1 'polypeptide(L)'
;MDIKELLTMQKSFDRYLAAKQIGQSDNEKLDEWNRSVLDKKLLALSVEVGELANATRCFKYWSTKEDEGTERIKDEFADVLHFLLSVANSLDFTDEDIEHAYIRKHSENYRRQAEGY
;
A
#
# COMPACT_ATOMS: atom_id res chain seq x y z
N MET A 1 14.10 -6.04 7.57
CA MET A 1 13.17 -5.95 6.44
C MET A 1 13.27 -4.57 5.84
N ASP A 2 13.79 -4.53 4.63
CA ASP A 2 13.80 -3.34 3.79
C ASP A 2 12.60 -3.38 2.82
N ILE A 3 12.48 -2.35 1.98
CA ILE A 3 11.38 -2.26 1.01
C ILE A 3 11.47 -3.34 -0.08
N LYS A 4 12.68 -3.80 -0.41
CA LYS A 4 12.92 -4.89 -1.36
C LYS A 4 12.32 -6.20 -0.85
N GLU A 5 12.58 -6.53 0.42
CA GLU A 5 12.01 -7.70 1.09
C GLU A 5 10.48 -7.61 1.14
N LEU A 6 9.93 -6.44 1.51
CA LEU A 6 8.48 -6.21 1.54
C LEU A 6 7.81 -6.38 0.18
N LEU A 7 8.36 -5.77 -0.88
CA LEU A 7 7.85 -5.91 -2.25
C LEU A 7 7.87 -7.38 -2.70
N THR A 8 8.95 -8.10 -2.38
CA THR A 8 9.11 -9.52 -2.73
C THR A 8 8.09 -10.40 -2.01
N MET A 9 7.87 -10.16 -0.72
CA MET A 9 6.84 -10.85 0.07
C MET A 9 5.44 -10.57 -0.48
N GLN A 10 5.11 -9.30 -0.76
CA GLN A 10 3.83 -8.93 -1.32
C GLN A 10 3.60 -9.54 -2.70
N LYS A 11 4.61 -9.50 -3.58
CA LYS A 11 4.51 -10.10 -4.93
C LYS A 11 4.24 -11.60 -4.86
N SER A 12 4.87 -12.30 -3.92
CA SER A 12 4.64 -13.73 -3.69
C SER A 12 3.21 -14.01 -3.25
N PHE A 13 2.67 -13.19 -2.35
CA PHE A 13 1.27 -13.30 -1.90
C PHE A 13 0.27 -12.94 -3.01
N ASP A 14 0.51 -11.87 -3.76
CA ASP A 14 -0.32 -11.45 -4.89
C ASP A 14 -0.37 -12.54 -5.99
N ARG A 15 0.75 -13.22 -6.26
CA ARG A 15 0.80 -14.39 -7.16
C ARG A 15 0.00 -15.57 -6.62
N TYR A 16 0.08 -15.83 -5.32
CA TYR A 16 -0.73 -16.87 -4.68
C TYR A 16 -2.24 -16.60 -4.82
N LEU A 17 -2.67 -15.34 -4.62
CA LEU A 17 -4.06 -14.95 -4.82
C LEU A 17 -4.47 -15.07 -6.29
N ALA A 18 -3.64 -14.58 -7.21
CA ALA A 18 -3.87 -14.70 -8.65
C ALA A 18 -4.05 -16.17 -9.05
N ALA A 19 -3.21 -17.08 -8.57
CA ALA A 19 -3.26 -18.49 -8.92
C ALA A 19 -4.59 -19.14 -8.54
N LYS A 20 -5.18 -18.73 -7.40
CA LYS A 20 -6.53 -19.14 -7.00
C LYS A 20 -7.62 -18.61 -7.92
N GLN A 21 -7.44 -17.41 -8.48
CA GLN A 21 -8.44 -16.75 -9.32
C GLN A 21 -8.44 -17.28 -10.75
N ILE A 22 -7.26 -17.53 -11.33
CA ILE A 22 -7.13 -17.94 -12.74
C ILE A 22 -6.85 -19.44 -12.92
N GLY A 23 -6.63 -20.20 -11.83
CA GLY A 23 -6.49 -21.65 -11.88
C GLY A 23 -5.21 -22.16 -12.54
N GLN A 24 -4.14 -21.36 -12.55
CA GLN A 24 -2.84 -21.72 -13.11
C GLN A 24 -1.69 -21.13 -12.28
N SER A 25 -0.47 -21.59 -12.53
CA SER A 25 0.72 -21.26 -11.75
C SER A 25 1.85 -20.60 -12.56
N ASP A 26 1.58 -20.23 -13.81
CA ASP A 26 2.57 -19.55 -14.65
C ASP A 26 2.80 -18.10 -14.17
N ASN A 27 4.02 -17.78 -13.75
CA ASN A 27 4.34 -16.48 -13.15
C ASN A 27 4.06 -15.29 -14.06
N GLU A 28 4.25 -15.43 -15.37
CA GLU A 28 3.98 -14.35 -16.32
C GLU A 28 2.48 -14.06 -16.39
N LYS A 29 1.66 -15.12 -16.42
CA LYS A 29 0.20 -14.99 -16.37
C LYS A 29 -0.32 -14.48 -15.03
N LEU A 30 0.30 -14.87 -13.93
CA LEU A 30 -0.05 -14.35 -12.60
C LEU A 30 0.27 -12.85 -12.48
N ASP A 31 1.40 -12.42 -13.02
CA ASP A 31 1.78 -11.00 -13.06
C ASP A 31 0.88 -10.21 -14.03
N GLU A 32 0.55 -10.78 -15.20
CA GLU A 32 -0.42 -10.21 -16.16
C GLU A 32 -1.79 -9.97 -15.51
N TRP A 33 -2.31 -10.97 -14.79
CA TRP A 33 -3.57 -10.84 -14.06
C TRP A 33 -3.47 -9.77 -12.96
N ASN A 34 -2.39 -9.77 -12.17
CA ASN A 34 -2.18 -8.78 -11.12
C ASN A 34 -2.13 -7.34 -11.64
N ARG A 35 -1.56 -7.12 -12.82
CA ARG A 35 -1.59 -5.82 -13.51
C ARG A 35 -3.00 -5.47 -13.99
N SER A 36 -3.75 -6.44 -14.52
CA SER A 36 -5.12 -6.23 -15.02
C SER A 36 -6.14 -5.82 -13.94
N VAL A 37 -5.85 -6.08 -12.66
CA VAL A 37 -6.71 -5.73 -11.52
C VAL A 37 -6.17 -4.53 -10.72
N LEU A 38 -5.27 -3.74 -11.31
CA LEU A 38 -4.72 -2.53 -10.67
C LEU A 38 -5.81 -1.56 -10.20
N ASP A 39 -6.87 -1.39 -10.99
CA ASP A 39 -8.06 -0.59 -10.65
C ASP A 39 -8.69 -1.02 -9.31
N LYS A 40 -8.81 -2.33 -9.11
CA LYS A 40 -9.38 -2.93 -7.89
C LYS A 40 -8.43 -2.79 -6.71
N LYS A 41 -7.12 -2.94 -6.94
CA LYS A 41 -6.10 -2.72 -5.89
C LYS A 41 -6.07 -1.26 -5.41
N LEU A 42 -6.20 -0.30 -6.32
CA LEU A 42 -6.31 1.13 -5.97
C LEU A 42 -7.58 1.42 -5.18
N LEU A 43 -8.71 0.82 -5.57
CA LEU A 43 -9.95 0.94 -4.80
C LEU A 43 -9.81 0.33 -3.41
N ALA A 44 -9.23 -0.87 -3.30
CA ALA A 44 -8.98 -1.53 -2.02
C ALA A 44 -8.07 -0.69 -1.11
N LEU A 45 -6.99 -0.12 -1.64
CA LEU A 45 -6.15 0.84 -0.90
C LEU A 45 -6.97 2.01 -0.34
N SER A 46 -7.90 2.57 -1.13
CA SER A 46 -8.78 3.64 -0.65
C SER A 46 -9.74 3.18 0.45
N VAL A 47 -10.18 1.93 0.41
CA VAL A 47 -11.04 1.33 1.44
C VAL A 47 -10.26 1.16 2.73
N GLU A 48 -9.04 0.59 2.68
CA GLU A 48 -8.21 0.40 3.89
C GLU A 48 -7.78 1.71 4.53
N VAL A 49 -7.54 2.77 3.74
CA VAL A 49 -7.33 4.12 4.30
C VAL A 49 -8.57 4.61 5.06
N GLY A 50 -9.77 4.25 4.59
CA GLY A 50 -11.03 4.52 5.27
C GLY A 50 -11.23 3.70 6.53
N GLU A 51 -10.83 2.42 6.54
CA GLU A 51 -10.82 1.55 7.72
C GLU A 51 -9.85 2.10 8.78
N LEU A 52 -8.62 2.49 8.39
CA LEU A 52 -7.67 3.16 9.28
C LEU A 52 -8.22 4.48 9.87
N ALA A 53 -8.91 5.28 9.05
CA ALA A 53 -9.60 6.48 9.52
C ALA A 53 -10.75 6.16 10.50
N ASN A 54 -11.43 5.02 10.33
CA ASN A 54 -12.45 4.53 11.25
C ASN A 54 -11.85 4.05 12.57
N ALA A 55 -10.77 3.26 12.52
CA ALA A 55 -10.06 2.73 13.67
C ALA A 55 -9.52 3.85 14.56
N THR A 56 -8.89 4.86 13.94
CA THR A 56 -8.43 6.07 14.65
C THR A 56 -9.57 7.02 15.06
N ARG A 57 -10.75 6.88 14.43
CA ARG A 57 -11.92 7.75 14.58
C ARG A 57 -11.62 9.24 14.34
N CYS A 58 -10.53 9.57 13.64
CA CYS A 58 -9.99 10.92 13.56
C CYS A 58 -10.94 11.94 12.92
N PHE A 59 -11.87 11.48 12.08
CA PHE A 59 -12.87 12.33 11.42
C PHE A 59 -14.19 12.47 12.21
N LYS A 60 -14.40 11.69 13.27
CA LYS A 60 -15.68 11.63 14.02
C LYS A 60 -15.76 12.73 15.08
N TYR A 61 -15.60 14.01 14.67
CA TYR A 61 -15.58 15.18 15.57
C TYR A 61 -16.88 15.41 16.36
N TRP A 62 -17.97 14.73 16.00
CA TRP A 62 -19.25 14.74 16.72
C TRP A 62 -19.35 13.69 17.84
N SER A 63 -18.29 12.94 18.12
CA SER A 63 -18.30 11.83 19.08
C SER A 63 -17.10 11.89 20.03
N THR A 64 -17.33 11.55 21.30
CA THR A 64 -16.30 11.48 22.35
C THR A 64 -15.79 10.06 22.62
N LYS A 65 -16.23 9.05 21.85
CA LYS A 65 -15.73 7.67 22.03
C LYS A 65 -14.26 7.59 21.60
N GLU A 66 -13.46 6.87 22.37
CA GLU A 66 -12.06 6.55 22.10
C GLU A 66 -11.89 5.73 20.82
N ASP A 67 -10.67 5.75 20.26
CA ASP A 67 -10.24 4.93 19.13
C ASP A 67 -10.38 3.42 19.38
N GLU A 68 -10.24 2.62 18.33
CA GLU A 68 -10.42 1.16 18.40
C GLU A 68 -9.23 0.43 19.05
N GLY A 69 -8.28 1.18 19.62
CA GLY A 69 -7.09 0.65 20.28
C GLY A 69 -5.89 0.51 19.34
N THR A 70 -4.70 0.59 19.94
CA THR A 70 -3.42 0.60 19.20
C THR A 70 -3.21 -0.61 18.30
N GLU A 71 -3.59 -1.82 18.74
CA GLU A 71 -3.39 -3.02 17.92
C GLU A 71 -4.29 -3.00 16.68
N ARG A 72 -5.56 -2.60 16.82
CA ARG A 72 -6.47 -2.45 15.67
C ARG A 72 -5.95 -1.41 14.67
N ILE A 73 -5.43 -0.29 15.16
CA ILE A 73 -4.83 0.75 14.31
C ILE A 73 -3.59 0.23 13.56
N LYS A 74 -2.75 -0.58 14.20
CA LYS A 74 -1.57 -1.18 13.55
C LYS A 74 -1.97 -2.15 12.45
N ASP A 75 -2.98 -2.98 12.70
CA ASP A 75 -3.51 -3.92 11.71
C ASP A 75 -4.01 -3.16 10.48
N GLU A 76 -4.85 -2.15 10.68
CA GLU A 76 -5.37 -1.32 9.58
C GLU A 76 -4.28 -0.55 8.83
N PHE A 77 -3.24 -0.10 9.54
CA PHE A 77 -2.07 0.50 8.90
C PHE A 77 -1.30 -0.52 8.05
N ALA A 78 -1.19 -1.76 8.51
CA ALA A 78 -0.56 -2.84 7.76
C ALA A 78 -1.37 -3.21 6.50
N ASP A 79 -2.71 -3.18 6.58
CA ASP A 79 -3.57 -3.41 5.41
C ASP A 79 -3.39 -2.32 4.34
N VAL A 80 -3.29 -1.05 4.76
CA VAL A 80 -2.89 0.05 3.86
C VAL A 80 -1.53 -0.23 3.21
N LEU A 81 -0.54 -0.68 3.98
CA LEU A 81 0.79 -1.00 3.46
C LEU A 81 0.75 -2.17 2.46
N HIS A 82 -0.02 -3.22 2.74
CA HIS A 82 -0.20 -4.37 1.84
C HIS A 82 -0.68 -3.91 0.46
N PHE A 83 -1.74 -3.11 0.40
CA PHE A 83 -2.24 -2.64 -0.90
C PHE A 83 -1.33 -1.61 -1.57
N LEU A 84 -0.61 -0.78 -0.81
CA LEU A 84 0.38 0.12 -1.38
C LEU A 84 1.51 -0.66 -2.09
N LEU A 85 2.01 -1.72 -1.46
CA LEU A 85 3.02 -2.62 -2.04
C LEU A 85 2.46 -3.39 -3.25
N SER A 86 1.20 -3.84 -3.19
CA SER A 86 0.54 -4.51 -4.32
C SER A 86 0.37 -3.57 -5.51
N VAL A 87 0.05 -2.29 -5.28
CA VAL A 87 -0.03 -1.26 -6.32
C VAL A 87 1.35 -1.02 -6.94
N ALA A 88 2.40 -0.87 -6.12
CA ALA A 88 3.77 -0.70 -6.61
C ALA A 88 4.22 -1.87 -7.49
N ASN A 89 3.97 -3.11 -7.04
CA ASN A 89 4.25 -4.32 -7.82
C ASN A 89 3.45 -4.39 -9.12
N SER A 90 2.17 -4.01 -9.12
CA SER A 90 1.33 -3.95 -10.33
C SER A 90 1.72 -2.83 -11.30
N LEU A 91 2.51 -1.84 -10.86
CA LEU A 91 3.10 -0.81 -11.70
C LEU A 91 4.53 -1.16 -12.15
N ASP A 92 4.99 -2.37 -11.81
CA ASP A 92 6.34 -2.87 -12.07
C ASP A 92 7.46 -1.95 -11.48
N PHE A 93 7.19 -1.28 -10.35
CA PHE A 93 8.19 -0.48 -9.65
C PHE A 93 9.21 -1.37 -8.92
N THR A 94 10.49 -1.05 -9.07
CA THR A 94 11.58 -1.64 -8.30
C THR A 94 11.77 -0.95 -6.95
N ASP A 95 12.51 -1.58 -6.03
CA ASP A 95 12.92 -0.93 -4.78
C ASP A 95 13.73 0.35 -5.07
N GLU A 96 14.62 0.32 -6.06
CA GLU A 96 15.42 1.48 -6.44
C GLU A 96 14.57 2.63 -7.01
N ASP A 97 13.51 2.33 -7.78
CA ASP A 97 12.59 3.35 -8.30
C ASP A 97 11.90 4.11 -7.15
N ILE A 98 11.43 3.37 -6.14
CA ILE A 98 10.72 3.93 -4.98
C ILE A 98 11.68 4.74 -4.12
N GLU A 99 12.86 4.20 -3.82
CA GLU A 99 13.88 4.88 -3.00
C GLU A 99 14.34 6.20 -3.64
N HIS A 100 14.68 6.17 -4.93
CA HIS A 100 15.08 7.38 -5.66
C HIS A 100 13.94 8.41 -5.72
N ALA A 101 12.71 7.97 -5.97
CA ALA A 101 11.55 8.86 -6.00
C ALA A 101 11.31 9.51 -4.63
N TYR A 102 11.42 8.73 -3.55
CA TYR A 102 11.28 9.21 -2.18
C TYR A 102 12.37 10.24 -1.84
N ILE A 103 13.65 9.91 -2.06
CA ILE A 103 14.78 10.80 -1.75
C ILE A 103 14.61 12.14 -2.48
N ARG A 104 14.34 12.11 -3.79
CA ARG A 104 14.13 13.32 -4.59
C ARG A 104 12.97 14.15 -4.05
N LYS A 105 11.83 13.52 -3.74
CA LYS A 105 10.64 14.22 -3.22
C LYS A 105 10.90 14.78 -1.82
N HIS A 106 11.62 14.05 -0.99
CA HIS A 106 11.98 14.44 0.36
C HIS A 106 12.86 15.69 0.35
N SER A 107 13.94 15.71 -0.43
CA SER A 107 14.81 16.89 -0.57
C SER A 107 14.05 18.12 -1.08
N GLU A 108 13.18 17.96 -2.06
CA GLU A 108 12.34 19.04 -2.59
C GLU A 108 11.34 19.57 -1.55
N ASN A 109 10.73 18.70 -0.74
CA ASN A 109 9.83 19.12 0.33
C ASN A 109 10.57 19.94 1.41
N TYR A 110 11.78 19.53 1.79
CA TYR A 110 12.62 20.31 2.71
C TYR A 110 12.98 21.69 2.15
N ARG A 111 13.35 21.75 0.87
CA ARG A 111 13.64 23.02 0.19
C ARG A 111 12.42 23.96 0.23
N ARG A 112 11.21 23.44 -0.05
CA ARG A 112 9.97 24.22 0.01
C ARG A 112 9.68 24.79 1.40
N GLN A 113 9.83 23.98 2.45
CA GLN A 113 9.62 24.44 3.84
C GLN A 113 10.65 25.50 4.23
N ALA A 114 11.91 25.37 3.80
CA ALA A 114 12.95 26.39 4.04
C ALA A 114 12.66 27.72 3.31
N GLU A 115 11.93 27.68 2.18
CA GLU A 115 11.55 28.83 1.37
C GLU A 115 10.18 29.44 1.76
N GLY A 116 9.54 28.94 2.81
CA GLY A 116 8.29 29.50 3.37
C GLY A 116 7.00 28.93 2.79
N TYR A 117 7.02 27.71 2.24
CA TYR A 117 5.81 26.91 2.04
C TYR A 117 5.24 26.38 3.35
#